data_AF-A0A7W8ZKT2-F1
#
_entry.id   AF-A0A7W8ZKT2-F1
#
_cell.length_a   1.000
_cell.length_b   1.000
_cell.length_c   1.000
_cell.angle_alpha   90.00
_cell.angle_beta   90.00
_cell.angle_gamma   90.00
#
_symmetry.space_group_name_H-M   'P 1'
#
loop_
_entity.id
_entity.type
_entity.pdbx_description
1 polymer ?
#
loop_
_entity_poly.entity_id
_entity_poly.type
_entity_poly.pdbx_seq_one_letter_code
_entity_poly.pdbx_strand_id
1 'polypeptide(L)'
;MIKVMKLQKAVFAIIIAILALVAYLIMSANGITWSKYILELSGLFLILGALLLLYPILFARKDKEGCVELDPDVPVETAKPVEE
;
A
#
# COMPACT_ATOMS: atom_id res chain seq x y z
N MET A 1 -7.01 -4.80 15.74
CA MET A 1 -7.31 -3.36 15.45
C MET A 1 -6.11 -2.54 14.94
N ILE A 2 -4.90 -2.61 15.53
CA ILE A 2 -3.69 -1.88 15.05
C ILE A 2 -3.13 -2.39 13.69
N LYS A 3 -3.46 -3.61 13.26
CA LYS A 3 -2.99 -4.20 11.99
C LYS A 3 -3.82 -3.85 10.76
N VAL A 4 -5.14 -3.75 10.89
CA VAL A 4 -6.04 -3.27 9.82
C VAL A 4 -5.64 -1.85 9.38
N MET A 5 -5.10 -1.05 10.33
CA MET A 5 -4.52 0.26 10.00
C MET A 5 -3.41 0.21 8.96
N LYS A 6 -2.62 -0.88 8.82
CA LYS A 6 -1.52 -0.92 7.82
C LYS A 6 -2.07 -1.00 6.39
N LEU A 7 -3.08 -1.84 6.15
CA LEU A 7 -3.73 -1.93 4.85
C LEU A 7 -4.53 -0.66 4.55
N GLN A 8 -5.26 -0.14 5.54
CA GLN A 8 -5.97 1.14 5.40
C GLN A 8 -5.01 2.30 5.06
N LYS A 9 -3.82 2.36 5.70
CA LYS A 9 -2.80 3.36 5.38
C LYS A 9 -2.30 3.24 3.93
N ALA A 10 -2.12 2.01 3.43
CA ALA A 10 -1.76 1.79 2.02
C ALA A 10 -2.84 2.33 1.08
N VAL A 11 -4.12 2.06 1.39
CA VAL A 11 -5.26 2.58 0.63
C VAL A 11 -5.32 4.11 0.67
N PHE A 12 -5.14 4.72 1.84
CA PHE A 12 -5.10 6.18 1.96
C PHE A 12 -3.94 6.80 1.17
N ALA A 13 -2.75 6.18 1.19
CA ALA A 13 -1.61 6.65 0.41
C ALA A 13 -1.90 6.63 -1.10
N ILE A 14 -2.57 5.57 -1.59
CA ILE A 14 -2.98 5.46 -3.00
C ILE A 14 -4.03 6.53 -3.35
N ILE A 15 -5.03 6.76 -2.49
CA ILE A 15 -6.03 7.81 -2.71
C ILE A 15 -5.35 9.19 -2.81
N ILE A 16 -4.43 9.51 -1.90
CA ILE A 16 -3.66 10.77 -1.93
C ILE A 16 -2.83 10.87 -3.21
N ALA A 17 -2.19 9.77 -3.63
CA ALA A 17 -1.42 9.74 -4.87
C ALA A 17 -2.29 10.06 -6.09
N ILE A 18 -3.50 9.49 -6.18
CA ILE A 18 -4.46 9.75 -7.26
C ILE A 18 -4.90 11.21 -7.24
N LEU A 19 -5.23 11.76 -6.07
CA LEU A 19 -5.61 13.17 -5.95
C LEU A 19 -4.47 14.11 -6.37
N ALA A 20 -3.23 13.80 -5.98
CA ALA A 20 -2.05 14.54 -6.41
C ALA A 20 -1.83 14.44 -7.94
N LEU A 21 -2.11 13.29 -8.55
CA LEU A 21 -2.03 13.11 -10.00
C LEU A 21 -3.06 13.99 -10.73
N VAL A 22 -4.30 14.03 -10.23
CA VAL A 22 -5.36 14.90 -10.77
C VAL A 22 -4.97 16.37 -10.62
N ALA A 23 -4.42 16.77 -9.47
CA ALA A 23 -3.92 18.11 -9.25
C ALA A 23 -2.79 18.46 -10.24
N TYR A 24 -1.84 17.55 -10.47
CA TYR A 24 -0.81 17.71 -11.49
C TYR A 24 -1.42 17.93 -12.88
N LEU A 25 -2.41 17.12 -13.27
CA LEU A 25 -3.03 17.22 -14.59
C LEU A 25 -3.63 18.62 -14.82
N ILE A 26 -4.34 19.14 -13.81
CA ILE A 26 -4.94 20.48 -13.83
C ILE A 26 -3.85 21.55 -13.88
N MET A 27 -2.81 21.44 -13.04
CA MET A 27 -1.72 22.42 -12.99
C MET A 27 -0.92 22.45 -14.29
N SER A 28 -0.61 21.28 -14.85
CA SER A 28 0.11 21.17 -16.13
C SER A 28 -0.69 21.77 -17.28
N ALA A 29 -2.02 21.58 -17.31
CA ALA A 29 -2.88 22.19 -18.31
C ALA A 29 -2.90 23.73 -18.23
N ASN A 30 -2.68 24.29 -17.05
CA ASN A 30 -2.59 25.73 -16.81
C ASN A 30 -1.16 26.30 -16.98
N GLY A 31 -0.20 25.53 -17.50
CA GLY A 31 1.18 26.00 -17.76
C GLY A 31 2.00 26.23 -16.49
N ILE A 32 1.59 25.63 -15.37
CA ILE A 32 2.24 25.83 -14.08
C ILE A 32 3.56 25.02 -14.02
N THR A 33 4.70 25.71 -13.92
CA THR A 33 6.05 25.13 -14.06
C THR A 33 6.44 24.15 -12.95
N TRP A 34 6.03 24.42 -11.73
CA TRP A 34 6.22 23.58 -10.53
C TRP A 34 5.28 22.35 -10.46
N SER A 35 4.42 22.14 -11.47
CA SER A 35 3.56 20.94 -11.56
C SER A 35 4.36 19.63 -11.55
N LYS A 36 5.58 19.63 -12.09
CA LYS A 36 6.46 18.45 -12.13
C LYS A 36 6.74 17.87 -10.74
N TYR A 37 6.92 18.72 -9.72
CA TYR A 37 7.14 18.25 -8.35
C TYR A 37 5.90 17.57 -7.74
N ILE A 38 4.70 18.00 -8.13
CA ILE A 38 3.44 17.34 -7.71
C ILE A 38 3.34 15.96 -8.36
N LEU A 39 3.76 15.81 -9.61
CA LEU A 39 3.83 14.52 -10.30
C LEU A 39 4.82 13.57 -9.62
N GLU A 40 6.03 14.05 -9.29
CA GLU A 40 7.03 13.26 -8.56
C GLU A 40 6.50 12.80 -7.20
N LEU A 41 5.84 13.70 -6.47
CA LEU A 41 5.21 13.38 -5.18
C LEU A 41 4.12 12.32 -5.33
N SER A 42 3.24 12.48 -6.33
CA SER A 42 2.20 11.49 -6.66
C SER A 42 2.80 10.11 -6.94
N GLY A 43 3.84 10.04 -7.77
CA GLY A 43 4.55 8.81 -8.08
C GLY A 43 5.14 8.14 -6.83
N LEU A 44 5.76 8.93 -5.95
CA LEU A 44 6.34 8.44 -4.70
C LEU A 44 5.27 7.86 -3.77
N PHE A 45 4.12 8.52 -3.60
CA PHE A 45 3.01 7.98 -2.81
C PHE A 45 2.41 6.71 -3.42
N LEU A 46 2.34 6.62 -4.76
CA LEU A 46 1.87 5.42 -5.45
C LEU A 46 2.81 4.23 -5.22
N ILE A 47 4.13 4.44 -5.34
CA ILE A 47 5.14 3.40 -5.09
C ILE A 47 5.08 2.93 -3.63
N LEU A 48 5.04 3.86 -2.67
CA LEU A 48 4.93 3.51 -1.25
C LEU A 48 3.62 2.80 -0.93
N GLY A 49 2.50 3.26 -1.48
CA GLY A 49 1.21 2.61 -1.34
C GLY A 49 1.22 1.18 -1.89
N ALA A 50 1.79 0.98 -3.08
CA ALA A 50 1.93 -0.32 -3.69
C ALA A 50 2.82 -1.27 -2.86
N LEU A 51 3.95 -0.80 -2.34
CA LEU A 51 4.82 -1.58 -1.47
C LEU A 51 4.12 -2.01 -0.17
N LEU A 52 3.38 -1.10 0.46
CA LEU A 52 2.61 -1.39 1.67
C LEU A 52 1.48 -2.40 1.43
N LEU A 53 0.88 -2.37 0.23
CA LEU A 53 -0.16 -3.33 -0.18
C LEU A 53 0.45 -4.69 -0.55
N LEU A 54 1.64 -4.69 -1.17
CA LEU A 54 2.35 -5.89 -1.57
C LEU A 54 2.92 -6.67 -0.37
N TYR A 55 3.34 -5.97 0.69
CA TYR A 55 3.90 -6.59 1.90
C TYR A 55 3.03 -7.72 2.48
N PRO A 56 1.74 -7.52 2.84
CA PRO A 56 0.92 -8.59 3.37
C PRO A 56 0.68 -9.72 2.37
N ILE A 57 0.67 -9.45 1.06
CA ILE A 57 0.48 -10.47 0.01
C ILE A 57 1.69 -11.40 -0.06
N LEU A 58 2.91 -10.85 -0.02
CA LEU A 58 4.14 -11.66 -0.07
C LEU A 58 4.38 -12.48 1.20
N PHE A 59 3.89 -11.98 2.34
CA PHE A 59 4.03 -12.65 3.64
C PHE A 59 2.76 -13.38 4.08
N ALA A 60 1.76 -13.52 3.19
CA ALA A 60 0.57 -14.29 3.45
C ALA A 60 0.94 -15.77 3.65
N ARG A 61 0.47 -16.38 4.74
CA ARG A 61 0.83 -17.75 5.12
C ARG A 61 -0.08 -18.74 4.41
N LYS A 62 0.47 -19.92 4.08
CA LYS A 62 -0.33 -21.08 3.68
C LYS A 62 -0.86 -21.75 4.94
N ASP A 63 -2.16 -22.01 4.97
CA ASP A 63 -2.83 -22.87 5.92
C ASP A 63 -2.48 -24.35 5.66
N LYS A 64 -2.82 -25.25 6.58
CA LYS A 64 -2.56 -26.70 6.54
C LYS A 64 -3.10 -27.39 5.28
N GLU A 65 -4.12 -26.81 4.65
CA GLU A 65 -4.72 -27.28 3.40
C GLU A 65 -4.05 -26.71 2.14
N GLY A 66 -3.01 -25.87 2.29
CA GLY A 66 -2.29 -25.23 1.20
C GLY A 66 -2.95 -23.93 0.69
N CYS A 67 -4.09 -23.54 1.25
CA CYS A 67 -4.77 -22.28 0.98
C CYS A 67 -4.02 -21.11 1.64
N VAL A 68 -3.78 -20.03 0.91
CA VAL A 68 -3.12 -18.84 1.45
C VAL A 68 -4.19 -17.97 2.11
N GLU A 69 -4.27 -17.98 3.44
CA GLU A 69 -5.22 -17.14 4.18
C GLU A 69 -4.53 -15.84 4.61
N LEU A 70 -5.08 -14.72 4.13
CA LEU A 70 -4.78 -13.39 4.66
C LEU A 70 -5.62 -13.19 5.91
N ASP A 71 -5.19 -13.77 7.03
CA ASP A 71 -5.82 -13.50 8.33
C ASP A 71 -5.24 -12.19 8.93
N PRO A 72 -6.02 -11.10 8.96
CA PRO A 72 -5.55 -9.81 9.48
C PRO A 72 -5.35 -9.80 11.00
N ASP A 73 -5.86 -10.79 11.73
CA ASP A 73 -5.83 -10.86 13.19
C ASP A 73 -4.64 -11.65 13.74
N VAL A 74 -3.98 -12.50 12.92
CA VAL A 74 -2.82 -13.30 13.34
C VAL A 74 -1.50 -12.51 13.20
N PRO A 75 -0.71 -12.32 14.28
CA PRO A 75 0.62 -11.75 14.20
C PRO A 75 1.65 -12.65 13.52
N VAL A 76 2.37 -12.07 12.56
CA VAL A 76 3.56 -12.68 11.92
C VAL A 76 4.60 -13.15 12.95
N GLU A 77 4.68 -12.50 14.13
CA GLU A 77 5.66 -12.76 15.20
C GLU A 77 5.26 -13.85 16.21
N THR A 78 4.00 -14.28 16.31
CA THR A 78 3.56 -15.28 17.33
C THR A 78 3.42 -16.70 16.80
N ALA A 79 3.89 -16.98 15.59
CA ALA A 79 3.85 -18.32 15.03
C ALA A 79 5.00 -19.17 15.59
N LYS A 80 4.69 -20.09 16.52
CA LYS A 80 5.57 -21.24 16.75
C LYS A 80 5.82 -21.94 15.41
N PRO A 81 7.05 -22.44 15.15
CA PRO A 81 7.31 -23.24 13.97
C PRO A 81 6.36 -24.44 13.98
N VAL A 82 5.85 -24.79 12.80
CA VAL A 82 5.09 -26.03 12.62
C VAL A 82 6.06 -27.17 12.91
N GLU A 83 5.86 -27.89 14.01
CA GLU A 83 6.50 -29.20 14.21
C GLU A 83 5.91 -30.16 13.16
N GLU A 84 6.80 -30.80 12.41
CA GLU A 84 6.54 -31.73 11.31
C GLU A 84 5.70 -32.96 11.73
#